data_AF-A0A8B6DEA2-F1
#
_entry.id   AF-A0A8B6DEA2-F1
#
_cell.length_a   1.000
_cell.length_b   1.000
_cell.length_c   1.000
_cell.angle_alpha   90.00
_cell.angle_beta   90.00
_cell.angle_gamma   90.00
#
_symmetry.space_group_name_H-M   'P 1'
#
loop_
_entity.id
_entity.type
_entity.pdbx_description
1 polymer ?
#
loop_
_entity_poly.entity_id
_entity_poly.type
_entity_poly.pdbx_seq_one_letter_code
_entity_poly.pdbx_strand_id
1 'polypeptide(L)'
;MTVRRVARKSKTGRGHPTKEDKDEFNKGLKQAAAGNMTLQMLYFYKYLLKHGEDDGKDKDKDFFFYIESLKFKECSQPYADEELLRRKVQSILDCFLESAITPTLQIDISSACCEKTLKAAQKYLAGKEVVPSIFDEAMVQVYPDLLGYWAGFKKTFTPPEDPNKRPITKYQKLLKSRLEKIDGFQLPSQVFPLPAIPEGAIQAYSFSLADGVKWRELSNSEAGSIMGSPTGEHSDVTTAVSMRRPSIVGTRESTRSKKQKTNTRLQLPGIQPTTAGESIAASGL
;
A
#
# COMPACT_ATOMS: atom_id res chain seq x y z
N MET A 1 4.60 20.60 -45.68
CA MET A 1 4.63 21.20 -44.32
C MET A 1 5.01 20.11 -43.33
N THR A 2 6.27 20.05 -42.91
CA THR A 2 6.77 19.00 -42.01
C THR A 2 6.64 19.49 -40.57
N VAL A 3 5.67 18.94 -39.83
CA VAL A 3 5.45 19.24 -38.41
C VAL A 3 6.63 18.66 -37.61
N ARG A 4 7.59 19.50 -37.25
CA ARG A 4 8.62 19.17 -36.26
C ARG A 4 7.95 18.97 -34.91
N ARG A 5 7.78 17.72 -34.48
CA ARG A 5 7.50 17.40 -33.08
C ARG A 5 8.70 17.86 -32.25
N VAL A 6 8.54 18.98 -31.55
CA VAL A 6 9.48 19.42 -30.51
C VAL A 6 9.41 18.38 -29.39
N ALA A 7 10.46 17.56 -29.27
CA ALA A 7 10.65 16.71 -28.12
C ALA A 7 10.69 17.59 -26.87
N ARG A 8 9.67 17.49 -26.01
CA ARG A 8 9.71 18.10 -24.67
C ARG A 8 10.87 17.42 -23.93
N LYS A 9 12.00 18.11 -23.77
CA LYS A 9 13.05 17.70 -22.83
C LYS A 9 12.37 17.56 -21.46
N SER A 10 12.28 16.33 -20.96
CA SER A 10 11.93 16.08 -19.56
C SER A 10 12.93 16.88 -18.72
N LYS A 11 12.44 17.82 -17.92
CA LYS A 11 13.28 18.52 -16.94
C LYS A 11 13.48 17.52 -15.81
N THR A 12 14.63 16.87 -15.77
CA THR A 12 15.04 16.06 -14.62
C THR A 12 14.88 16.94 -13.37
N GLY A 13 14.29 16.41 -12.29
CA GLY A 13 14.11 17.15 -11.03
C GLY A 13 15.43 17.48 -10.31
N ARG A 14 16.57 17.38 -11.01
CA ARG A 14 17.91 17.53 -10.48
C ARG A 14 18.45 18.94 -10.79
N GLY A 15 19.19 19.50 -9.85
CA GLY A 15 19.96 20.72 -10.00
C GLY A 15 21.45 20.47 -9.81
N HIS A 16 22.28 21.45 -10.16
CA HIS A 16 23.69 21.46 -9.79
C HIS A 16 23.82 21.94 -8.34
N PRO A 17 24.33 21.12 -7.41
CA PRO A 17 24.40 21.48 -5.99
C PRO A 17 25.49 22.50 -5.68
N THR A 18 25.14 23.52 -4.91
CA THR A 18 26.09 24.48 -4.32
C THR A 18 26.66 23.97 -2.99
N LYS A 19 27.60 24.71 -2.39
CA LYS A 19 28.13 24.38 -1.06
C LYS A 19 27.05 24.59 0.01
N GLU A 20 26.28 25.66 -0.13
CA GLU A 20 25.16 26.03 0.73
C GLU A 20 24.07 24.95 0.70
N ASP A 21 23.74 24.44 -0.49
CA ASP A 21 22.80 23.32 -0.65
C ASP A 21 23.24 22.09 0.15
N LYS A 22 24.54 21.76 0.12
CA LYS A 22 25.11 20.63 0.87
C LYS A 22 24.97 20.85 2.38
N ASP A 23 25.32 22.03 2.85
CA ASP A 23 25.30 22.33 4.29
C ASP A 23 23.86 22.31 4.83
N GLU A 24 22.91 22.90 4.10
CA GLU A 24 21.48 22.85 4.44
C GLU A 24 20.93 21.42 4.41
N PHE A 25 21.26 20.65 3.38
CA PHE A 25 20.77 19.28 3.24
C PHE A 25 21.30 18.39 4.37
N ASN A 26 22.59 18.47 4.67
CA ASN A 26 23.20 17.74 5.79
C ASN A 26 22.59 18.13 7.13
N LYS A 27 22.30 19.42 7.34
CA LYS A 27 21.59 19.88 8.54
C LYS A 27 20.19 19.27 8.63
N GLY A 28 19.43 19.29 7.52
CA GLY A 28 18.11 18.68 7.45
C GLY A 28 18.11 17.18 7.68
N LEU A 29 19.08 16.45 7.12
CA LEU A 29 19.26 15.01 7.30
C LEU A 29 19.58 14.65 8.75
N LYS A 30 20.49 15.37 9.42
CA LYS A 30 20.81 15.16 10.84
C LYS A 30 19.59 15.43 11.74
N GLN A 31 18.85 16.50 11.47
CA GLN A 31 17.61 16.78 12.20
C GLN A 31 16.58 15.65 12.01
N ALA A 32 16.42 15.15 10.78
CA ALA A 32 15.52 14.04 10.49
C ALA A 32 15.95 12.74 11.20
N ALA A 33 17.25 12.44 11.25
CA ALA A 33 17.80 11.29 11.96
C ALA A 33 17.53 11.36 13.48
N ALA A 34 17.65 12.57 14.06
CA ALA A 34 17.28 12.86 15.44
C ALA A 34 15.75 12.85 15.71
N GLY A 35 14.92 12.55 14.71
CA GLY A 35 13.45 12.47 14.83
C GLY A 35 12.71 13.77 14.48
N ASN A 36 13.42 14.83 14.10
CA ASN A 36 12.85 16.14 13.76
C ASN A 36 12.76 16.31 12.24
N MET A 37 11.73 15.72 11.64
CA MET A 37 11.45 15.88 10.21
C MET A 37 10.88 17.29 9.93
N THR A 38 11.71 18.21 9.44
CA THR A 38 11.29 19.59 9.17
C THR A 38 10.28 19.67 8.02
N LEU A 39 9.53 20.77 7.96
CA LEU A 39 8.58 21.01 6.86
C LEU A 39 9.29 20.98 5.50
N GLN A 40 10.49 21.57 5.42
CA GLN A 40 11.30 21.57 4.21
C GLN A 40 11.65 20.14 3.77
N MET A 41 12.03 19.26 4.70
CA MET A 41 12.31 17.84 4.39
C MET A 41 11.05 17.08 3.94
N LEU A 42 9.88 17.38 4.51
CA LEU A 42 8.62 16.78 4.07
C LEU A 42 8.25 17.22 2.64
N TYR A 43 8.45 18.49 2.31
CA TYR A 43 8.23 19.00 0.97
C TYR A 43 9.25 18.45 -0.02
N PHE A 44 10.49 18.24 0.42
CA PHE A 44 11.51 17.54 -0.35
C PHE A 44 11.13 16.09 -0.61
N TYR A 45 10.64 15.35 0.38
CA TYR A 45 10.12 13.99 0.17
C TYR A 45 8.99 13.98 -0.87
N LYS A 46 8.04 14.92 -0.80
CA LYS A 46 7.00 15.06 -1.83
C LYS A 46 7.58 15.39 -3.21
N TYR A 47 8.66 16.17 -3.26
CA TYR A 47 9.36 16.48 -4.50
C TYR A 47 10.01 15.22 -5.11
N LEU A 48 10.63 14.38 -4.28
CA LEU A 48 11.18 13.09 -4.69
C LEU A 48 10.10 12.16 -5.24
N LEU A 49 8.93 12.05 -4.58
CA LEU A 49 7.82 11.24 -5.11
C LEU A 49 7.31 11.72 -6.47
N LYS A 50 7.44 13.01 -6.76
CA LYS A 50 6.97 13.59 -8.02
C LYS A 50 7.98 13.43 -9.15
N HIS A 51 9.27 13.61 -8.84
CA HIS A 51 10.34 13.69 -9.83
C HIS A 51 11.23 12.44 -9.89
N GLY A 52 11.17 11.56 -8.89
CA GLY A 52 11.88 10.27 -8.89
C GLY A 52 11.26 9.27 -9.87
N GLU A 53 9.93 9.27 -10.02
CA GLU A 53 9.23 8.46 -11.03
C GLU A 53 9.73 8.79 -12.46
N ASP A 54 10.06 10.06 -12.74
CA ASP A 54 10.54 10.51 -14.06
C ASP A 54 11.93 9.92 -14.41
N ASP A 55 12.75 9.58 -13.41
CA ASP A 55 14.05 8.92 -13.57
C ASP A 55 13.94 7.38 -13.52
N GLY A 56 12.72 6.84 -13.37
CA GLY A 56 12.44 5.40 -13.34
C GLY A 56 12.88 4.69 -12.07
N LYS A 57 13.11 5.43 -10.98
CA LYS A 57 13.64 4.88 -9.71
C LYS A 57 13.06 5.57 -8.47
N ASP A 58 12.77 4.78 -7.44
CA ASP A 58 12.12 5.23 -6.21
C ASP A 58 13.10 5.97 -5.28
N LYS A 59 13.35 7.24 -5.58
CA LYS A 59 14.29 8.10 -4.82
C LYS A 59 13.87 8.39 -3.38
N ASP A 60 12.62 8.13 -3.02
CA ASP A 60 12.20 8.16 -1.61
C ASP A 60 12.88 7.06 -0.78
N LYS A 61 13.16 5.90 -1.37
CA LYS A 61 13.82 4.79 -0.68
C LYS A 61 15.25 5.14 -0.34
N ASP A 62 16.01 5.70 -1.29
CA ASP A 62 17.35 6.25 -1.07
C ASP A 62 17.35 7.27 0.09
N PHE A 63 16.36 8.15 0.11
CA PHE A 63 16.22 9.20 1.11
C PHE A 63 15.99 8.64 2.52
N PHE A 64 15.06 7.69 2.68
CA PHE A 64 14.82 7.06 3.97
C PHE A 64 15.97 6.16 4.40
N PHE A 65 16.59 5.41 3.49
CA PHE A 65 17.78 4.61 3.79
C PHE A 65 18.90 5.47 4.40
N TYR A 66 19.16 6.65 3.82
CA TYR A 66 20.18 7.55 4.33
C TYR A 66 19.86 8.04 5.76
N ILE A 67 18.61 8.44 6.01
CA ILE A 67 18.17 8.89 7.34
C ILE A 67 18.29 7.75 8.36
N GLU A 68 17.85 6.55 8.00
CA GLU A 68 17.87 5.40 8.92
C GLU A 68 19.30 4.93 9.23
N SER A 69 20.20 5.03 8.25
CA SER A 69 21.63 4.76 8.43
C SER A 69 22.30 5.79 9.34
N LEU A 70 21.97 7.09 9.17
CA LEU A 70 22.43 8.13 10.10
C LEU A 70 21.92 7.89 11.53
N LYS A 71 20.62 7.58 11.67
CA LYS A 71 20.00 7.31 12.97
C LYS A 71 20.65 6.13 13.67
N PHE A 72 20.95 5.05 12.94
CA PHE A 72 21.70 3.92 13.46
C PHE A 72 23.07 4.35 14.00
N LYS A 73 23.82 5.14 13.21
CA LYS A 73 25.14 5.64 13.60
C LYS A 73 25.08 6.53 14.85
N GLU A 74 24.08 7.40 14.95
CA GLU A 74 23.86 8.25 16.13
C GLU A 74 23.50 7.45 17.38
N CYS A 75 22.69 6.39 17.24
CA CYS A 75 22.32 5.51 18.33
C CYS A 75 23.47 4.58 18.79
N SER A 76 24.50 4.36 17.98
CA SER A 76 25.61 3.46 18.27
C SER A 76 26.66 4.06 19.22
N GLN A 77 26.22 4.51 20.40
CA GLN A 77 27.06 5.06 21.47
C GLN A 77 27.61 3.94 22.39
N PRO A 78 28.68 4.20 23.18
CA PRO A 78 29.34 3.18 24.02
C PRO A 78 28.47 2.43 25.05
N TYR A 79 27.24 2.88 25.30
CA TYR A 79 26.28 2.26 26.24
C TYR A 79 24.92 2.01 25.58
N ALA A 80 24.88 1.91 24.26
CA ALA A 80 23.65 1.65 23.53
C ALA A 80 23.15 0.23 23.78
N ASP A 81 21.83 0.05 23.70
CA ASP A 81 21.22 -1.28 23.70
C ASP A 81 21.58 -2.00 22.39
N GLU A 82 22.55 -2.90 22.49
CA GLU A 82 23.04 -3.74 21.39
C GLU A 82 21.93 -4.56 20.72
N GLU A 83 20.91 -4.99 21.47
CA GLU A 83 19.82 -5.76 20.88
C GLU A 83 18.88 -4.86 20.07
N LEU A 84 18.61 -3.65 20.57
CA LEU A 84 17.89 -2.64 19.81
C LEU A 84 18.65 -2.25 18.53
N LEU A 85 19.97 -2.10 18.59
CA LEU A 85 20.79 -1.81 17.42
C LEU A 85 20.79 -2.96 16.40
N ARG A 86 20.88 -4.22 16.84
CA ARG A 86 20.74 -5.38 15.93
C ARG A 86 19.38 -5.41 15.25
N ARG A 87 18.29 -5.19 15.99
CA ARG A 87 16.95 -5.07 15.39
C ARG A 87 16.89 -3.91 14.38
N LYS A 88 17.57 -2.79 14.67
CA LYS A 88 17.65 -1.66 13.75
C LYS A 88 18.38 -2.02 12.46
N VAL A 89 19.52 -2.70 12.55
CA VAL A 89 20.29 -3.18 11.39
C VAL A 89 19.44 -4.15 10.57
N GLN A 90 18.80 -5.14 11.20
CA GLN A 90 17.92 -6.08 10.50
C GLN A 90 16.78 -5.35 9.77
N SER A 91 16.14 -4.38 10.43
CA SER A 91 15.09 -3.58 9.81
C SER A 91 15.58 -2.78 8.59
N ILE A 92 16.81 -2.26 8.62
CA ILE A 92 17.40 -1.56 7.46
C ILE A 92 17.64 -2.56 6.32
N LEU A 93 18.13 -3.78 6.61
CA LEU A 93 18.30 -4.83 5.61
C LEU A 93 16.97 -5.19 4.95
N ASP A 94 15.97 -5.56 5.74
CA ASP A 94 14.67 -6.03 5.27
C ASP A 94 13.89 -4.96 4.49
N CYS A 95 14.15 -3.67 4.74
CA CYS A 95 13.46 -2.58 4.05
C CYS A 95 14.17 -2.14 2.76
N PHE A 96 15.51 -2.19 2.71
CA PHE A 96 16.28 -1.51 1.66
C PHE A 96 17.16 -2.43 0.81
N LEU A 97 17.71 -3.51 1.39
CA LEU A 97 18.71 -4.36 0.74
C LEU A 97 18.15 -5.75 0.38
N GLU A 98 17.32 -6.32 1.25
CA GLU A 98 16.69 -7.64 1.13
C GLU A 98 15.16 -7.52 1.21
N SER A 99 14.58 -6.53 0.53
CA SER A 99 13.14 -6.28 0.57
C SER A 99 12.34 -7.44 -0.02
N ALA A 100 11.27 -7.80 0.68
CA ALA A 100 10.26 -8.74 0.18
C ALA A 100 9.45 -8.16 -1.00
N ILE A 101 9.53 -6.85 -1.23
CA ILE A 101 8.87 -6.15 -2.34
C ILE A 101 9.85 -6.08 -3.51
N THR A 102 9.41 -6.44 -4.71
CA THR A 102 10.24 -6.34 -5.93
C THR A 102 10.37 -4.88 -6.39
N PRO A 103 11.57 -4.39 -6.76
CA PRO A 103 12.87 -5.09 -6.73
C PRO A 103 13.43 -5.27 -5.32
N THR A 104 14.06 -6.41 -5.03
CA THR A 104 14.59 -6.75 -3.69
C THR A 104 15.53 -5.67 -3.14
N LEU A 105 16.41 -5.15 -4.01
CA LEU A 105 17.19 -3.97 -3.73
C LEU A 105 16.35 -2.73 -4.02
N GLN A 106 16.03 -1.98 -2.98
CA GLN A 106 15.16 -0.80 -3.05
C GLN A 106 15.94 0.51 -3.19
N ILE A 107 17.27 0.46 -3.08
CA ILE A 107 18.15 1.64 -3.13
C ILE A 107 19.12 1.58 -4.31
N ASP A 108 19.55 2.75 -4.75
CA ASP A 108 20.44 2.90 -5.90
C ASP A 108 21.91 2.79 -5.54
N ILE A 109 22.35 1.55 -5.31
CA ILE A 109 23.75 1.20 -5.09
C ILE A 109 24.21 0.11 -6.07
N SER A 110 25.51 0.05 -6.32
CA SER A 110 26.12 -1.01 -7.13
C SER A 110 25.99 -2.37 -6.45
N SER A 111 25.89 -3.44 -7.24
CA SER A 111 25.81 -4.81 -6.72
C SER A 111 26.97 -5.15 -5.79
N ALA A 112 28.19 -4.74 -6.17
CA ALA A 112 29.38 -4.92 -5.34
C ALA A 112 29.28 -4.21 -3.97
N CYS A 113 28.66 -3.02 -3.92
CA CYS A 113 28.45 -2.32 -2.66
C CYS A 113 27.35 -2.98 -1.83
N CYS A 114 26.24 -3.39 -2.46
CA CYS A 114 25.18 -4.13 -1.80
C CYS A 114 25.72 -5.39 -1.10
N GLU A 115 26.49 -6.22 -1.81
CA GLU A 115 27.07 -7.44 -1.23
C GLU A 115 28.03 -7.16 -0.07
N LYS A 116 28.85 -6.11 -0.16
CA LYS A 116 29.75 -5.72 0.93
C LYS A 116 28.97 -5.24 2.15
N THR A 117 27.97 -4.38 1.95
CA THR A 117 27.11 -3.87 3.01
C THR A 117 26.35 -5.01 3.68
N LEU A 118 25.83 -5.97 2.91
CA LEU A 118 25.19 -7.18 3.45
C LEU A 118 26.18 -8.00 4.30
N LYS A 119 27.39 -8.28 3.80
CA LYS A 119 28.40 -9.02 4.57
C LYS A 119 28.77 -8.30 5.86
N ALA A 120 28.92 -6.98 5.84
CA ALA A 120 29.21 -6.18 7.02
C ALA A 120 28.06 -6.22 8.04
N ALA A 121 26.82 -6.04 7.57
CA ALA A 121 25.64 -6.12 8.43
C ALA A 121 25.44 -7.53 9.03
N GLN A 122 25.68 -8.60 8.27
CA GLN A 122 25.60 -9.97 8.78
C GLN A 122 26.64 -10.25 9.87
N LYS A 123 27.86 -9.72 9.74
CA LYS A 123 28.86 -9.79 10.81
C LYS A 123 28.46 -8.98 12.05
N TYR A 124 27.82 -7.82 11.85
CA TYR A 124 27.29 -6.99 12.94
C TYR A 124 26.21 -7.74 13.72
N LEU A 125 25.25 -8.34 13.02
CA LEU A 125 24.17 -9.14 13.61
C LEU A 125 24.70 -10.38 14.36
N ALA A 126 25.75 -11.02 13.83
CA ALA A 126 26.44 -12.13 14.49
C ALA A 126 27.33 -11.72 15.68
N GLY A 127 27.43 -10.42 15.99
CA GLY A 127 28.28 -9.90 17.07
C GLY A 127 29.78 -10.05 16.81
N LYS A 128 30.20 -10.32 15.57
CA LYS A 128 31.61 -10.50 15.20
C LYS A 128 32.33 -9.16 14.96
N GLU A 129 31.60 -8.17 14.46
CA GLU A 129 32.15 -6.86 14.08
C GLU A 129 31.09 -5.77 14.34
N VAL A 130 31.16 -5.11 15.50
CA VAL A 130 30.20 -4.08 15.93
C VAL A 130 30.74 -2.70 15.60
N VAL A 131 30.58 -2.28 14.35
CA VAL A 131 31.09 -1.00 13.86
C VAL A 131 29.92 -0.11 13.42
N PRO A 132 29.83 1.16 13.86
CA PRO A 132 28.74 2.08 13.48
C PRO A 132 28.72 2.47 11.99
N SER A 133 29.80 2.22 11.26
CA SER A 133 30.01 2.66 9.87
C SER A 133 29.67 1.61 8.81
N ILE A 134 28.95 0.53 9.16
CA ILE A 134 28.62 -0.57 8.23
C ILE A 134 27.83 -0.12 6.98
N PHE A 135 27.16 1.02 7.02
CA PHE A 135 26.38 1.58 5.92
C PHE A 135 27.06 2.74 5.17
N ASP A 136 28.24 3.20 5.62
CA ASP A 136 28.87 4.42 5.09
C ASP A 136 29.16 4.31 3.56
N GLU A 137 29.61 3.14 3.08
CA GLU A 137 29.89 2.94 1.63
C GLU A 137 28.62 3.06 0.78
N ALA A 138 27.50 2.50 1.24
CA ALA A 138 26.21 2.60 0.57
C ALA A 138 25.66 4.03 0.63
N MET A 139 25.80 4.71 1.76
CA MET A 139 25.41 6.12 1.93
C MET A 139 26.14 7.05 0.95
N VAL A 140 27.43 6.80 0.68
CA VAL A 140 28.22 7.59 -0.28
C VAL A 140 27.69 7.46 -1.71
N GLN A 141 27.10 6.32 -2.08
CA GLN A 141 26.56 6.13 -3.43
C GLN A 141 25.21 6.81 -3.64
N VAL A 142 24.32 6.78 -2.64
CA VAL A 142 22.99 7.41 -2.75
C VAL A 142 23.03 8.92 -2.57
N TYR A 143 24.01 9.45 -1.84
CA TYR A 143 24.08 10.87 -1.46
C TYR A 143 24.15 11.85 -2.65
N PRO A 144 25.01 11.66 -3.68
CA PRO A 144 25.12 12.60 -4.80
C PRO A 144 23.81 12.75 -5.57
N ASP A 145 23.08 11.65 -5.72
CA ASP A 145 21.77 11.64 -6.37
C ASP A 145 20.75 12.45 -5.56
N LEU A 146 20.61 12.15 -4.26
CA LEU A 146 19.72 12.88 -3.36
C LEU A 146 20.06 14.38 -3.32
N LEU A 147 21.34 14.72 -3.27
CA LEU A 147 21.81 16.10 -3.27
C LEU A 147 21.46 16.83 -4.59
N GLY A 148 21.56 16.13 -5.72
CA GLY A 148 21.12 16.65 -7.02
C GLY A 148 19.63 17.02 -7.00
N TYR A 149 18.79 16.15 -6.45
CA TYR A 149 17.37 16.43 -6.26
C TYR A 149 17.11 17.56 -5.26
N TRP A 150 17.88 17.64 -4.18
CA TRP A 150 17.77 18.72 -3.21
C TRP A 150 18.05 20.09 -3.85
N ALA A 151 19.11 20.17 -4.66
CA ALA A 151 19.43 21.39 -5.40
C ALA A 151 18.36 21.76 -6.43
N GLY A 152 17.70 20.77 -7.04
CA GLY A 152 16.53 21.00 -7.92
C GLY A 152 15.31 21.49 -7.15
N PHE A 153 15.04 20.85 -6.01
CA PHE A 153 13.98 21.22 -5.08
C PHE A 153 14.13 22.66 -4.60
N LYS A 154 15.30 23.05 -4.11
CA LYS A 154 15.57 24.41 -3.59
C LYS A 154 15.25 25.53 -4.58
N LYS A 155 15.44 25.29 -5.89
CA LYS A 155 15.10 26.27 -6.95
C LYS A 155 13.60 26.42 -7.19
N THR A 156 12.81 25.41 -6.83
CA THR A 156 11.36 25.37 -7.05
C THR A 156 10.55 25.49 -5.76
N PHE A 157 11.23 25.40 -4.62
CA PHE A 157 10.61 25.42 -3.31
C PHE A 157 10.22 26.84 -2.93
N THR A 158 8.93 27.05 -2.73
CA THR A 158 8.39 28.21 -2.04
C THR A 158 7.85 27.76 -0.68
N PRO A 159 8.25 28.41 0.42
CA PRO A 159 7.68 28.12 1.74
C PRO A 159 6.17 28.29 1.71
N PRO A 160 5.40 27.37 2.30
CA PRO A 160 3.96 27.55 2.45
C PRO A 160 3.65 28.77 3.33
N GLU A 161 2.58 29.50 2.99
CA GLU A 161 2.09 30.62 3.82
C GLU A 161 1.73 30.16 5.24
N ASP A 162 1.18 28.94 5.35
CA ASP A 162 0.87 28.28 6.61
C ASP A 162 2.04 27.41 7.10
N PRO A 163 2.71 27.76 8.22
CA PRO A 163 3.86 26.99 8.73
C PRO A 163 3.50 25.57 9.21
N ASN A 164 2.21 25.29 9.43
CA ASN A 164 1.72 23.99 9.87
C ASN A 164 1.17 23.12 8.72
N LYS A 165 1.11 23.64 7.49
CA LYS A 165 0.51 22.93 6.36
C LYS A 165 1.46 21.88 5.81
N ARG A 166 1.23 20.64 6.21
CA ARG A 166 2.02 19.48 5.74
C ARG A 166 1.64 19.12 4.29
N PRO A 167 2.61 18.65 3.50
CA PRO A 167 2.34 18.24 2.12
C PRO A 167 1.49 16.96 2.11
N ILE A 168 0.29 17.03 1.51
CA ILE A 168 -0.57 15.86 1.31
C ILE A 168 -0.11 15.08 0.07
N THR A 169 0.08 13.77 0.22
CA THR A 169 0.44 12.85 -0.88
C THR A 169 -0.77 12.48 -1.75
N LYS A 170 -0.56 11.97 -2.98
CA LYS A 170 -1.66 11.48 -3.84
C LYS A 170 -2.47 10.39 -3.13
N TYR A 171 -1.79 9.47 -2.45
CA TYR A 171 -2.41 8.39 -1.70
C TYR A 171 -3.28 8.91 -0.54
N GLN A 172 -2.80 9.89 0.23
CA GLN A 172 -3.59 10.51 1.29
C GLN A 172 -4.83 11.23 0.75
N LYS A 173 -4.73 11.90 -0.40
CA LYS A 173 -5.90 12.48 -1.09
C LYS A 173 -6.91 11.40 -1.49
N LEU A 174 -6.44 10.28 -2.03
CA LEU A 174 -7.30 9.14 -2.39
C LEU A 174 -7.99 8.56 -1.15
N LEU A 175 -7.27 8.36 -0.06
CA LEU A 175 -7.85 7.88 1.20
C LEU A 175 -8.91 8.83 1.74
N LYS A 176 -8.64 10.14 1.72
CA LYS A 176 -9.62 11.16 2.12
C LYS A 176 -10.87 11.11 1.25
N SER A 177 -10.71 11.04 -0.07
CA SER A 177 -11.83 10.90 -0.99
C SER A 177 -12.62 9.59 -0.80
N ARG A 178 -11.94 8.49 -0.45
CA ARG A 178 -12.61 7.22 -0.11
C ARG A 178 -13.41 7.33 1.18
N LEU A 179 -12.86 7.98 2.20
CA LEU A 179 -13.56 8.24 3.46
C LEU A 179 -14.82 9.08 3.22
N GLU A 180 -14.71 10.17 2.46
CA GLU A 180 -15.86 11.02 2.08
C GLU A 180 -16.96 10.23 1.35
N LYS A 181 -16.58 9.26 0.51
CA LYS A 181 -17.55 8.36 -0.16
C LYS A 181 -18.23 7.38 0.79
N ILE A 182 -17.52 6.92 1.82
CA ILE A 182 -18.07 6.02 2.84
C ILE A 182 -19.03 6.80 3.74
N ASP A 183 -18.62 7.98 4.19
CA ASP A 183 -19.44 8.85 5.05
C ASP A 183 -20.70 9.33 4.31
N GLY A 184 -20.59 9.58 3.00
CA GLY A 184 -21.72 9.91 2.13
C GLY A 184 -22.50 8.70 1.60
N PHE A 185 -22.16 7.47 1.99
CA PHE A 185 -22.84 6.27 1.51
C PHE A 185 -24.24 6.17 2.11
N GLN A 186 -25.26 6.38 1.30
CA GLN A 186 -26.63 6.09 1.70
C GLN A 186 -26.90 4.59 1.55
N LEU A 187 -27.42 3.96 2.60
CA LEU A 187 -27.82 2.57 2.53
C LEU A 187 -28.90 2.41 1.44
N PRO A 188 -28.78 1.43 0.53
CA PRO A 188 -29.84 1.12 -0.40
C PRO A 188 -31.15 0.85 0.35
N SER A 189 -32.27 1.27 -0.23
CA SER A 189 -33.60 0.92 0.29
C SER A 189 -33.69 -0.60 0.50
N GLN A 190 -34.06 -1.01 1.72
CA GLN A 190 -34.30 -2.42 2.04
C GLN A 190 -35.61 -2.94 1.42
N VAL A 191 -36.44 -2.03 0.90
CA VAL A 191 -37.66 -2.37 0.18
C VAL A 191 -37.36 -2.33 -1.31
N PHE A 192 -37.22 -3.52 -1.90
CA PHE A 192 -37.12 -3.70 -3.34
C PHE A 192 -38.51 -4.08 -3.87
N PRO A 193 -39.23 -3.17 -4.54
CA PRO A 193 -40.52 -3.52 -5.13
C PRO A 193 -40.29 -4.54 -6.24
N LEU A 194 -40.85 -5.74 -6.06
CA LEU A 194 -40.85 -6.73 -7.12
C LEU A 194 -41.74 -6.23 -8.27
N PRO A 195 -41.35 -6.45 -9.54
CA PRO A 195 -42.19 -6.09 -10.67
C PRO A 195 -43.54 -6.85 -10.59
N ALA A 196 -44.62 -6.30 -11.13
CA ALA A 196 -45.96 -6.90 -11.05
C ALA A 196 -46.06 -8.20 -11.87
N ILE A 197 -46.71 -9.24 -11.33
CA ILE A 197 -46.87 -10.54 -12.01
C ILE A 197 -47.90 -10.37 -13.15
N PRO A 198 -47.57 -10.74 -14.40
CA PRO A 198 -48.57 -10.85 -15.46
C PRO A 198 -49.59 -11.96 -15.14
N GLU A 199 -50.87 -11.70 -15.43
CA GLU A 199 -51.96 -12.65 -15.18
C GLU A 199 -51.76 -13.92 -16.02
N GLY A 200 -51.65 -15.08 -15.36
CA GLY A 200 -51.46 -16.39 -16.01
C GLY A 200 -50.02 -16.92 -16.12
N ALA A 201 -49.01 -16.17 -15.67
CA ALA A 201 -47.60 -16.60 -15.73
C ALA A 201 -47.19 -17.51 -14.56
N ILE A 202 -46.37 -18.53 -14.84
CA ILE A 202 -45.76 -19.39 -13.82
C ILE A 202 -44.58 -18.63 -13.17
N GLN A 203 -44.61 -18.53 -11.84
CA GLN A 203 -43.76 -17.61 -11.08
C GLN A 203 -42.27 -17.97 -11.18
N ALA A 204 -41.48 -17.18 -11.91
CA ALA A 204 -40.02 -17.18 -11.80
C ALA A 204 -39.41 -15.79 -11.87
N TYR A 205 -38.66 -15.47 -10.82
CA TYR A 205 -37.78 -14.30 -10.79
C TYR A 205 -36.37 -14.71 -11.21
N SER A 206 -35.71 -13.84 -11.99
CA SER A 206 -34.28 -13.95 -12.25
C SER A 206 -33.58 -12.70 -11.73
N PHE A 207 -32.42 -12.88 -11.10
CA PHE A 207 -31.62 -11.80 -10.53
C PHE A 207 -30.25 -11.74 -11.21
N SER A 208 -29.78 -10.53 -11.50
CA SER A 208 -28.41 -10.25 -11.94
C SER A 208 -27.90 -8.96 -11.31
N LEU A 209 -26.60 -8.89 -11.03
CA LEU A 209 -25.96 -7.69 -10.46
C LEU A 209 -25.99 -6.48 -11.39
N ALA A 210 -26.06 -6.70 -12.71
CA ALA A 210 -26.13 -5.62 -13.69
C ALA A 210 -27.57 -5.13 -13.94
N ASP A 211 -28.55 -6.00 -13.73
CA ASP A 211 -29.91 -5.85 -14.27
C ASP A 211 -31.02 -5.88 -13.21
N GLY A 212 -30.69 -6.18 -11.96
CA GLY A 212 -31.67 -6.32 -10.88
C GLY A 212 -32.54 -7.57 -11.00
N VAL A 213 -33.70 -7.54 -10.34
CA VAL A 213 -34.72 -8.60 -10.40
C VAL A 213 -35.64 -8.36 -11.59
N LYS A 214 -35.72 -9.34 -12.49
CA LYS A 214 -36.60 -9.30 -13.66
C LYS A 214 -37.49 -10.54 -13.69
N TRP A 215 -38.67 -10.36 -14.28
CA TRP A 215 -39.56 -11.47 -14.63
C TRP A 215 -38.94 -12.34 -15.70
N ARG A 216 -39.08 -13.66 -15.51
CA ARG A 216 -38.78 -14.66 -16.53
C ARG A 216 -40.01 -15.54 -16.70
N GLU A 217 -40.48 -15.67 -17.93
CA GLU A 217 -41.53 -16.63 -18.28
C GLU A 217 -40.90 -18.03 -18.33
N LEU A 218 -41.40 -18.96 -17.51
CA LEU A 218 -40.99 -20.35 -17.57
C LEU A 218 -41.83 -21.08 -18.62
N SER A 219 -41.19 -21.93 -19.42
CA SER A 219 -41.92 -22.88 -20.26
C SER A 219 -42.59 -23.96 -19.39
N ASN A 220 -43.72 -24.53 -19.84
CA ASN A 220 -44.42 -25.61 -19.11
C ASN A 220 -43.53 -26.81 -18.76
N SER A 221 -42.48 -27.06 -19.55
CA SER A 221 -41.46 -28.10 -19.30
C SER A 221 -40.60 -27.79 -18.07
N GLU A 222 -40.22 -26.52 -17.89
CA GLU A 222 -39.41 -26.07 -16.75
C GLU A 222 -40.26 -25.92 -15.48
N ALA A 223 -41.52 -25.52 -15.62
CA ALA A 223 -42.48 -25.42 -14.52
C ALA A 223 -42.77 -26.77 -13.85
N GLY A 224 -42.88 -27.85 -14.65
CA GLY A 224 -43.09 -29.21 -14.15
C GLY A 224 -41.92 -29.78 -13.36
N SER A 225 -40.69 -29.29 -13.60
CA SER A 225 -39.50 -29.67 -12.83
C SER A 225 -39.44 -29.03 -11.43
N ILE A 226 -40.16 -27.92 -11.20
CA ILE A 226 -40.07 -27.12 -9.97
C ILE A 226 -41.23 -27.40 -9.00
N MET A 227 -42.43 -27.75 -9.50
CA MET A 227 -43.68 -27.84 -8.70
C MET A 227 -44.09 -29.26 -8.23
N GLY A 228 -43.27 -30.28 -8.48
CA GLY A 228 -43.27 -31.56 -7.76
C GLY A 228 -44.36 -32.60 -8.12
N SER A 229 -44.04 -33.89 -7.91
CA SER A 229 -45.03 -34.97 -7.72
C SER A 229 -45.07 -35.39 -6.24
N PRO A 230 -46.22 -35.90 -5.75
CA PRO A 230 -46.57 -35.92 -4.34
C PRO A 230 -45.92 -37.08 -3.56
N THR A 231 -45.81 -36.83 -2.25
CA THR A 231 -45.22 -37.61 -1.16
C THR A 231 -45.38 -39.13 -1.21
N GLY A 232 -44.26 -39.84 -1.01
CA GLY A 232 -44.21 -41.26 -0.67
C GLY A 232 -42.79 -41.82 -0.56
N GLU A 233 -42.20 -41.69 0.64
CA GLU A 233 -41.08 -42.47 1.20
C GLU A 233 -39.61 -42.22 0.74
N HIS A 234 -38.79 -41.92 1.76
CA HIS A 234 -37.32 -41.92 1.87
C HIS A 234 -36.45 -42.12 0.61
N SER A 235 -35.73 -41.06 0.20
CA SER A 235 -34.27 -41.09 0.00
C SER A 235 -33.71 -39.73 -0.44
N ASP A 236 -32.51 -39.41 0.05
CA ASP A 236 -31.72 -38.22 -0.28
C ASP A 236 -31.53 -38.03 -1.78
N VAL A 237 -31.98 -36.89 -2.34
CA VAL A 237 -31.52 -36.44 -3.66
C VAL A 237 -31.27 -34.93 -3.67
N THR A 238 -29.98 -34.62 -3.75
CA THR A 238 -29.34 -33.35 -4.03
C THR A 238 -29.80 -32.77 -5.37
N THR A 239 -30.40 -31.58 -5.40
CA THR A 239 -30.73 -30.89 -6.66
C THR A 239 -29.46 -30.39 -7.34
N ALA A 240 -29.15 -30.95 -8.51
CA ALA A 240 -27.98 -30.65 -9.31
C ALA A 240 -28.12 -29.30 -10.04
N VAL A 241 -27.19 -28.37 -9.79
CA VAL A 241 -26.99 -27.18 -10.63
C VAL A 241 -26.27 -27.60 -11.91
N SER A 242 -27.00 -27.66 -13.02
CA SER A 242 -26.45 -27.92 -14.35
C SER A 242 -25.71 -26.69 -14.88
N MET A 243 -24.42 -26.55 -14.54
CA MET A 243 -23.50 -25.68 -15.28
C MET A 243 -23.04 -26.39 -16.56
N ARG A 244 -23.49 -25.93 -17.72
CA ARG A 244 -22.86 -26.27 -19.00
C ARG A 244 -21.50 -25.55 -19.07
N ARG A 245 -20.41 -26.31 -18.95
CA ARG A 245 -19.09 -25.92 -19.46
C ARG A 245 -18.87 -26.57 -20.83
N PRO A 246 -18.27 -25.86 -21.80
CA PRO A 246 -17.78 -26.49 -23.02
C PRO A 246 -16.50 -27.27 -22.72
N SER A 247 -16.46 -28.55 -23.11
CA SER A 247 -15.29 -29.42 -23.02
C SER A 247 -14.51 -29.42 -24.34
N ILE A 248 -13.24 -29.04 -24.29
CA ILE A 248 -12.22 -29.44 -25.27
C ILE A 248 -11.11 -30.17 -24.51
N VAL A 249 -10.85 -31.39 -25.00
CA VAL A 249 -9.75 -32.35 -24.80
C VAL A 249 -8.38 -31.64 -24.64
N GLY A 250 -7.40 -31.99 -23.80
CA GLY A 250 -7.10 -33.15 -22.97
C GLY A 250 -5.64 -33.58 -23.21
N THR A 251 -4.70 -33.33 -22.28
CA THR A 251 -3.49 -34.16 -22.12
C THR A 251 -2.94 -34.12 -20.69
N ARG A 252 -2.50 -35.28 -20.21
CA ARG A 252 -2.09 -35.68 -18.85
C ARG A 252 -0.75 -35.09 -18.42
N GLU A 253 -0.56 -34.88 -17.11
CA GLU A 253 0.47 -35.58 -16.31
C GLU A 253 0.31 -35.35 -14.79
N SER A 254 1.07 -36.13 -14.01
CA SER A 254 0.74 -36.75 -12.73
C SER A 254 1.47 -36.15 -11.50
N THR A 255 1.12 -36.68 -10.32
CA THR A 255 1.78 -36.65 -8.99
C THR A 255 1.38 -35.48 -8.06
N ARG A 256 0.68 -35.67 -6.92
CA ARG A 256 0.87 -36.45 -5.66
C ARG A 256 1.46 -35.57 -4.53
N SER A 257 0.61 -35.05 -3.61
CA SER A 257 0.71 -35.30 -2.16
C SER A 257 -0.15 -34.39 -1.26
N LYS A 258 -0.54 -35.00 -0.13
CA LYS A 258 -1.41 -34.60 0.99
C LYS A 258 -0.97 -33.32 1.73
N LYS A 259 -1.93 -32.53 2.25
CA LYS A 259 -2.16 -32.37 3.71
C LYS A 259 -3.37 -31.49 4.09
N GLN A 260 -4.22 -32.10 4.92
CA GLN A 260 -4.91 -31.60 6.12
C GLN A 260 -5.57 -30.20 6.15
N LYS A 261 -6.90 -30.27 6.29
CA LYS A 261 -7.80 -29.24 6.80
C LYS A 261 -7.61 -29.04 8.31
N THR A 262 -7.60 -27.80 8.77
CA THR A 262 -8.10 -27.41 10.11
C THR A 262 -9.05 -26.22 9.96
N ASN A 263 -10.13 -26.29 10.73
CA ASN A 263 -11.33 -25.47 10.63
C ASN A 263 -11.16 -24.05 11.21
N THR A 264 -11.93 -23.17 10.58
CA THR A 264 -12.29 -21.79 10.88
C THR A 264 -12.89 -21.59 12.28
N ARG A 265 -12.51 -20.49 12.95
CA ARG A 265 -13.43 -19.65 13.76
C ARG A 265 -12.80 -18.28 14.03
N LEU A 266 -13.22 -17.25 13.28
CA LEU A 266 -12.96 -15.84 13.58
C LEU A 266 -14.27 -15.26 14.13
N GLN A 267 -14.32 -15.01 15.45
CA GLN A 267 -15.37 -14.23 16.09
C GLN A 267 -14.95 -12.75 16.05
N LEU A 268 -15.78 -11.91 15.44
CA LEU A 268 -15.66 -10.45 15.52
C LEU A 268 -16.41 -9.96 16.77
N PRO A 269 -15.78 -9.18 17.67
CA PRO A 269 -16.47 -8.58 18.81
C PRO A 269 -17.49 -7.53 18.36
N GLY A 270 -18.67 -7.57 18.97
CA GLY A 270 -19.79 -6.69 18.70
C GLY A 270 -19.52 -5.24 19.08
N ILE A 271 -19.92 -4.35 18.18
CA ILE A 271 -20.07 -2.92 18.42
C ILE A 271 -21.39 -2.74 19.19
N GLN A 272 -21.34 -2.33 20.45
CA GLN A 272 -22.52 -1.84 21.16
C GLN A 272 -22.69 -0.34 20.89
N PRO A 273 -23.93 0.13 20.63
CA PRO A 273 -24.21 1.56 20.49
C PRO A 273 -24.27 2.22 21.86
N THR A 274 -23.41 3.20 22.12
CA THR A 274 -23.51 4.08 23.29
C THR A 274 -24.62 5.10 23.08
N THR A 275 -25.59 5.06 23.98
CA THR A 275 -26.72 5.98 24.12
C THR A 275 -26.29 7.39 24.46
N ALA A 276 -27.00 8.35 23.89
CA ALA A 276 -26.93 9.78 24.20
C ALA A 276 -27.46 10.10 25.60
N GLY A 277 -26.95 11.20 26.16
CA GLY A 277 -27.67 12.05 27.12
C GLY A 277 -27.00 12.20 28.47
N GLU A 278 -26.33 13.34 28.70
CA GLU A 278 -26.66 14.16 29.87
C GLU A 278 -26.22 15.61 29.70
N SER A 279 -27.20 16.48 29.89
CA SER A 279 -27.14 17.93 29.96
C SER A 279 -26.64 18.34 31.34
N ILE A 280 -25.67 19.26 31.44
CA ILE A 280 -25.50 20.06 32.65
C ILE A 280 -25.42 21.54 32.27
N ALA A 281 -26.30 22.28 32.94
CA ALA A 281 -26.63 23.68 32.77
C ALA A 281 -25.58 24.63 33.35
N ALA A 282 -25.69 25.88 32.88
CA ALA A 282 -25.08 27.07 33.43
C ALA A 282 -25.61 27.40 34.84
N SER A 283 -24.70 27.89 35.69
CA SER A 283 -24.83 28.82 36.83
C SER A 283 -23.41 28.88 37.43
N GLY A 284 -22.74 29.98 37.72
CA GLY A 284 -23.13 31.34 38.06
C GLY A 284 -22.12 31.78 39.13
N LEU A 285 -21.29 32.78 38.80
CA LEU A 285 -20.43 33.68 39.59
C LEU A 285 -19.12 33.97 38.84
#